data_AF-A0AAW7ZCM6-F1
#
_entry.id   AF-A0AAW7ZCM6-F1
#
_cell.length_a   1.000
_cell.length_b   1.000
_cell.length_c   1.000
_cell.angle_alpha   90.00
_cell.angle_beta   90.00
_cell.angle_gamma   90.00
#
_symmetry.space_group_name_H-M   'P 1'
#
loop_
_entity.id
_entity.type
_entity.pdbx_description
1 polymer ?
#
loop_
_entity_poly.entity_id
_entity_poly.type
_entity_poly.pdbx_seq_one_letter_code
_entity_poly.pdbx_strand_id
1 'polypeptide(L)' 'MDFKINKRYTMRADITSRTLEVSEAFGVSLDDEFTFIVFVQFNPRSRSGDVVYIIADSGVAKVRY' A
#
# COMPACT_ATOMS: atom_id res chain seq x y z
N MET A 1 -26.49 -7.60 -2.38
CA MET A 1 -25.70 -7.77 -1.16
C MET A 1 -24.56 -6.77 -1.28
N ASP A 2 -24.38 -5.88 -0.31
CA ASP A 2 -23.34 -4.84 -0.37
C ASP A 2 -22.06 -5.34 0.32
N PHE A 3 -20.93 -5.25 -0.37
CA PHE A 3 -19.63 -5.71 0.13
C PHE A 3 -18.68 -4.53 0.24
N LYS A 4 -18.30 -4.12 1.45
CA LYS A 4 -17.34 -3.03 1.64
C LYS A 4 -15.94 -3.58 1.84
N ILE A 5 -15.09 -3.48 0.83
CA ILE A 5 -13.71 -3.97 0.88
C ILE A 5 -12.76 -2.81 1.21
N ASN A 6 -11.98 -2.97 2.28
CA ASN A 6 -10.85 -2.10 2.60
C ASN A 6 -9.59 -2.96 2.72
N LYS A 7 -8.55 -2.61 1.96
CA LYS A 7 -7.26 -3.33 1.98
C LYS A 7 -6.13 -2.31 2.10
N ARG A 8 -5.29 -2.51 3.10
CA ARG A 8 -4.06 -1.73 3.34
C ARG A 8 -2.91 -2.68 3.58
N TYR A 9 -1.71 -2.27 3.17
CA TYR A 9 -0.45 -2.94 3.45
C TYR A 9 0.45 -1.94 4.14
N THR A 10 0.96 -2.29 5.32
CA THR A 10 1.92 -1.47 6.04
C THR A 10 3.25 -2.19 5.99
N MET A 11 4.28 -1.50 5.54
CA MET A 11 5.65 -1.97 5.55
C MET A 11 6.44 -1.13 6.55
N ARG A 12 7.20 -1.80 7.41
CA ARG A 12 8.15 -1.14 8.30
C ARG A 12 9.57 -1.48 7.86
N ALA A 13 10.43 -0.47 7.81
CA ALA A 13 11.85 -0.64 7.53
C ALA A 13 12.64 -0.06 8.70
N ASP A 14 13.59 -0.83 9.22
CA ASP A 14 14.42 -0.38 10.33
C ASP A 14 15.39 0.72 9.88
N ILE A 15 15.40 1.83 10.61
CA ILE A 15 16.41 2.87 10.45
C ILE A 15 17.70 2.42 11.15
N THR A 16 18.70 2.11 10.34
CA THR A 16 20.07 1.80 10.79
C THR A 16 20.97 3.04 10.76
N SER A 17 22.11 2.99 11.44
CA SER A 17 23.14 4.04 11.40
C SER A 17 23.57 4.36 9.96
N ARG A 18 23.70 3.35 9.11
CA ARG A 18 24.05 3.53 7.69
C ARG A 18 22.98 4.31 6.93
N THR A 19 21.70 4.03 7.18
CA THR A 19 20.59 4.77 6.55
C THR A 19 20.56 6.22 7.00
N LEU A 20 20.83 6.49 8.29
CA LEU A 20 20.98 7.85 8.84
C LEU A 20 22.10 8.63 8.16
N GLU A 21 23.31 8.06 8.09
CA GLU A 21 24.47 8.70 7.46
C GLU A 21 24.22 9.05 5.98
N VAL A 22 23.59 8.13 5.25
CA VAL A 22 23.19 8.39 3.85
C VAL A 22 22.13 9.49 3.79
N SER A 23 21.13 9.46 4.67
CA SER A 23 20.08 10.47 4.68
C SER A 23 20.61 11.88 4.93
N GLU A 24 21.58 12.03 5.84
CA GLU A 24 22.24 13.29 6.15
C GLU A 24 23.13 13.77 5.00
N ALA A 25 23.90 12.86 4.39
CA ALA A 25 24.79 13.19 3.27
C ALA A 25 24.03 13.68 2.03
N PHE A 26 22.82 13.16 1.80
CA PHE A 26 21.99 13.50 0.66
C PHE A 26 20.85 14.49 0.99
N GLY A 27 20.69 14.87 2.27
CA GLY A 27 19.66 15.80 2.73
C GLY A 27 18.23 15.27 2.52
N VAL A 28 18.02 13.96 2.64
CA VAL A 28 16.73 13.30 2.43
C VAL A 28 16.14 12.83 3.76
N SER A 29 14.82 12.88 3.91
CA SER A 29 14.14 12.37 5.10
C SER A 29 14.02 10.84 5.04
N LEU A 30 14.00 10.20 6.22
CA LEU A 30 13.70 8.78 6.37
C LEU A 30 12.36 8.62 7.08
N ASP A 31 11.53 7.71 6.57
CA ASP A 31 10.36 7.20 7.27
C ASP A 31 10.61 5.72 7.57
N ASP A 32 10.28 5.27 8.79
CA ASP A 32 10.40 3.87 9.20
C ASP A 32 9.14 3.06 8.89
N GLU A 33 8.02 3.71 8.57
CA GLU A 33 6.75 3.07 8.25
C GLU A 33 6.08 3.67 7.00
N PHE A 34 5.67 2.81 6.09
CA PHE A 34 4.93 3.17 4.89
C PHE A 34 3.62 2.39 4.84
N THR A 35 2.50 3.11 4.80
CA THR A 35 1.18 2.50 4.61
C THR A 35 0.67 2.74 3.20
N PHE A 36 0.42 1.64 2.49
CA PHE A 36 -0.13 1.60 1.13
C PHE A 36 -1.60 1.23 1.18
N ILE A 37 -2.44 2.10 0.63
CA ILE A 37 -3.88 1.88 0.55
C ILE A 37 -4.22 1.28 -0.82
N VAL A 38 -4.70 0.04 -0.83
CA VAL A 38 -4.95 -0.73 -2.07
C VAL A 38 -6.44 -0.69 -2.48
N PHE A 39 -7.35 -0.78 -1.51
CA PHE A 39 -8.78 -0.57 -1.76
C PHE A 39 -9.38 0.30 -0.66
N VAL A 40 -10.10 1.36 -1.07
CA VAL A 40 -10.91 2.20 -0.18
C VAL A 40 -12.33 2.16 -0.67
N GLN A 41 -13.25 1.68 0.19
CA GLN A 41 -14.68 1.68 -0.10
C GLN A 41 -15.05 1.03 -1.44
N PHE A 42 -14.32 -0.01 -1.83
CA PHE A 42 -14.68 -0.75 -3.04
C PHE A 42 -15.95 -1.55 -2.76
N ASN A 43 -17.05 -1.20 -3.45
CA ASN A 43 -18.35 -1.83 -3.32
C ASN A 43 -18.76 -2.52 -4.64
N PRO A 44 -18.25 -3.74 -4.91
CA PRO A 44 -18.67 -4.49 -6.09
C PRO A 44 -20.12 -4.93 -5.92
N ARG A 45 -20.97 -4.57 -6.89
CA ARG A 45 -22.33 -5.10 -6.95
C ARG A 45 -22.28 -6.54 -7.44
N SER A 46 -22.50 -7.50 -6.54
CA SER A 46 -22.65 -8.93 -6.87
C SER A 46 -24.00 -9.48 -6.41
N ARG A 47 -24.47 -10.51 -7.11
CA ARG A 47 -25.65 -11.31 -6.81
C ARG A 47 -25.23 -12.70 -6.32
N SER A 48 -26.14 -13.39 -5.65
CA SER A 48 -25.92 -14.77 -5.25
C SER A 48 -25.70 -15.64 -6.50
N GLY A 49 -24.61 -16.40 -6.53
CA GLY A 49 -24.20 -17.20 -7.69
C GLY A 49 -23.11 -16.57 -8.56
N ASP A 50 -22.77 -15.29 -8.35
CA ASP A 50 -21.71 -14.62 -9.10
C ASP A 50 -20.31 -15.03 -8.60
N VAL A 51 -19.38 -15.30 -9.52
CA VAL A 51 -17.95 -15.49 -9.22
C VAL A 51 -17.20 -14.22 -9.63
N VAL A 52 -16.51 -13.59 -8.68
CA VAL A 52 -15.80 -12.33 -8.90
C VAL A 52 -14.29 -12.55 -8.86
N TYR A 53 -13.60 -12.16 -9.93
CA TYR A 53 -12.13 -12.10 -9.98
C TYR A 53 -11.63 -10.68 -9.73
N ILE A 54 -10.68 -10.53 -8.82
CA ILE A 54 -9.97 -9.28 -8.57
C ILE A 54 -8.58 -9.42 -9.18
N ILE A 55 -8.29 -8.63 -10.20
CA ILE A 55 -6.98 -8.59 -10.87
C ILE A 55 -6.36 -7.24 -10.58
N ALA A 56 -5.10 -7.24 -10.14
CA ALA A 56 -4.31 -6.03 -9.94
C ALA A 56 -3.03 -6.13 -10.78
N ASP A 57 -2.68 -5.03 -11.44
CA ASP A 57 -1.40 -4.92 -12.14
C ASP A 57 -0.28 -4.67 -11.10
N SER A 58 0.93 -5.19 -11.33
CA SER A 58 2.02 -5.18 -10.33
C SER A 58 2.59 -3.78 -10.00
N GLY A 59 1.98 -2.72 -10.56
CA GLY A 59 2.42 -1.33 -10.41
C GLY A 59 1.36 -0.32 -9.97
N VAL A 60 0.11 -0.70 -9.65
CA VAL A 60 -0.90 0.30 -9.20
C VAL A 60 -0.68 0.82 -7.76
N ALA A 61 0.26 0.23 -7.02
CA ALA A 61 0.81 0.79 -5.78
C ALA A 61 2.19 1.45 -6.01
N LYS A 62 2.37 2.14 -7.14
CA LYS A 62 3.62 2.84 -7.44
C LYS A 62 3.86 3.90 -6.37
N VAL A 63 4.87 3.64 -5.55
CA VAL A 63 5.50 4.55 -4.59
C VAL A 63 5.61 5.93 -5.24
N ARG A 64 4.83 6.90 -4.73
CA ARG A 64 5.13 8.31 -4.96
C ARG A 64 5.88 8.79 -3.72
N TYR A 65 7.13 9.18 -3.97
CA TYR A 65 7.96 9.95 -3.06
C TYR A 65 7.27 11.26 -2.64
#